data_AF-A0A8T7HBU3-F1
#
_entry.id   AF-A0A8T7HBU3-F1
#
_cell.length_a   1.000
_cell.length_b   1.000
_cell.length_c   1.000
_cell.angle_alpha   90.00
_cell.angle_beta   90.00
_cell.angle_gamma   90.00
#
_symmetry.space_group_name_H-M   'P 1'
#
loop_
_entity.id
_entity.type
_entity.pdbx_description
1 polymer ?
#
loop_
_entity_poly.entity_id
_entity_poly.type
_entity_poly.pdbx_seq_one_letter_code
_entity_poly.pdbx_strand_id
1 'polypeptide(L)' 'MIPKTFHVDIPHDFYQKLMKADSKHVEEIGINWAVQQTRELLNANVPAVHFYIMQKTGPMQEVMKRLYQ' A
#
# COMPACT_ATOMS: atom_id res chain seq x y z
N MET A 1 0.94 -12.57 -4.67
CA MET A 1 -0.11 -12.07 -5.60
C MET A 1 -1.44 -12.06 -4.87
N ILE A 2 -2.26 -11.03 -5.08
CA ILE A 2 -3.64 -10.99 -4.57
C ILE A 2 -4.47 -12.02 -5.36
N PRO A 3 -5.24 -12.91 -4.71
CA PRO A 3 -6.09 -13.88 -5.41
C PRO A 3 -7.11 -13.18 -6.33
N LYS A 4 -7.38 -13.77 -7.50
CA LYS A 4 -8.37 -13.23 -8.47
C LYS A 4 -9.79 -13.14 -7.91
N THR A 5 -10.08 -13.88 -6.85
CA THR A 5 -11.37 -13.84 -6.12
C THR A 5 -11.63 -12.51 -5.45
N PHE A 6 -10.62 -11.66 -5.24
CA PHE A 6 -10.81 -10.37 -4.61
C PHE A 6 -11.53 -9.34 -5.49
N HIS A 7 -11.83 -9.63 -6.77
CA HIS A 7 -12.55 -8.72 -7.68
C HIS A 7 -12.02 -7.26 -7.63
N VAL A 8 -10.71 -7.11 -7.46
CA VAL A 8 -10.00 -5.83 -7.44
C VAL A 8 -9.02 -5.76 -8.60
N ASP A 9 -8.95 -4.58 -9.20
CA ASP A 9 -7.96 -4.26 -10.22
C ASP A 9 -6.79 -3.50 -9.60
N ILE A 10 -5.57 -3.81 -10.06
CA ILE A 10 -4.37 -3.07 -9.65
C ILE A 10 -4.24 -1.83 -10.55
N PRO A 11 -4.15 -0.61 -9.98
CA PRO A 11 -3.96 0.61 -10.76
C PRO A 11 -2.75 0.51 -11.69
N HIS A 12 -2.92 0.97 -12.94
CA HIS A 12 -1.93 0.80 -13.99
C HIS A 12 -0.58 1.46 -13.64
N ASP A 13 -0.63 2.65 -13.05
CA ASP A 13 0.56 3.40 -12.65
C ASP A 13 1.34 2.71 -11.53
N PHE A 14 0.65 2.13 -10.54
CA PHE A 14 1.26 1.32 -9.50
C PHE A 14 1.90 0.05 -10.09
N TYR A 15 1.19 -0.63 -10.97
CA TYR A 15 1.70 -1.81 -11.67
C TYR A 15 2.98 -1.49 -12.45
N GLN A 16 3.00 -0.40 -13.22
CA GLN A 16 4.18 0.03 -13.98
C GLN A 16 5.38 0.33 -13.08
N LYS A 17 5.16 0.96 -11.92
CA LYS A 17 6.23 1.22 -10.93
C LYS A 17 6.82 -0.09 -10.41
N LEU A 18 5.97 -1.07 -10.09
CA LEU A 18 6.41 -2.38 -9.59
C LEU A 18 7.16 -3.19 -10.65
N MET A 19 6.71 -3.18 -11.91
CA MET A 19 7.33 -3.97 -12.98
C MET A 19 8.72 -3.45 -13.37
N LYS A 20 8.99 -2.16 -13.15
CA LYS A 20 10.29 -1.54 -13.45
C LYS A 20 11.25 -1.55 -12.25
N ALA A 21 10.80 -2.02 -11.09
CA ALA A 21 11.56 -1.95 -9.86
C ALA A 21 12.44 -3.18 -9.65
N ASP A 22 13.66 -2.96 -9.15
CA ASP A 22 14.45 -4.04 -8.58
C ASP A 22 13.77 -4.61 -7.33
N SER A 23 14.03 -5.88 -7.04
CA SER A 23 13.47 -6.59 -5.88
C SER A 23 13.66 -5.86 -4.54
N LYS A 24 14.76 -5.10 -4.39
CA LYS A 24 15.07 -4.30 -3.21
C LYS A 24 14.15 -3.09 -3.04
N HIS A 25 13.56 -2.58 -4.12
CA HIS A 25 12.72 -1.37 -4.12
C HIS A 25 11.21 -1.67 -4.10
N VAL A 26 10.81 -2.92 -4.37
CA VAL A 26 9.40 -3.33 -4.41
C VAL A 26 8.66 -3.01 -3.11
N GLU A 27 9.29 -3.26 -1.96
CA GLU A 27 8.67 -2.98 -0.66
C GLU A 27 8.48 -1.48 -0.42
N GLU A 28 9.50 -0.67 -0.70
CA GLU A 28 9.47 0.78 -0.57
C GLU A 28 8.39 1.41 -1.47
N ILE A 29 8.24 0.91 -2.70
CA ILE A 29 7.17 1.35 -3.62
C ILE A 29 5.79 1.02 -3.06
N GLY A 30 5.62 -0.19 -2.50
CA GLY A 30 4.37 -0.60 -1.86
C GLY A 30 4.03 0.25 -0.62
N ILE A 31 5.01 0.55 0.22
CA ILE A 31 4.85 1.42 1.40
C ILE A 31 4.43 2.83 0.98
N ASN A 32 5.12 3.42 0.01
CA ASN A 32 4.79 4.76 -0.50
C ASN A 32 3.37 4.82 -1.06
N TRP A 33 2.97 3.80 -1.82
CA TRP A 33 1.62 3.69 -2.35
C TRP A 33 0.56 3.60 -1.24
N ALA A 34 0.79 2.74 -0.24
CA ALA A 34 -0.12 2.57 0.90
C ALA A 34 -0.25 3.86 1.73
N VAL A 35 0.84 4.60 1.95
CA VAL A 35 0.82 5.90 2.63
C VAL A 35 -0.02 6.90 1.86
N GLN A 36 0.21 7.04 0.54
CA GLN A 36 -0.56 7.95 -0.31
C GLN A 36 -2.06 7.63 -0.25
N GLN A 37 -2.42 6.38 -0.53
CA GLN A 37 -3.82 5.93 -0.54
C GLN A 37 -4.49 6.15 0.82
N THR A 38 -3.78 5.87 1.92
CA THR A 38 -4.33 6.07 3.26
C THR A 38 -4.57 7.55 3.54
N ARG A 39 -3.65 8.45 3.16
CA ARG A 39 -3.86 9.90 3.30
C ARG A 39 -5.07 10.38 2.50
N GLU A 40 -5.24 9.90 1.27
CA GLU A 40 -6.41 10.23 0.44
C GLU A 40 -7.72 9.79 1.09
N LEU A 41 -7.77 8.57 1.65
CA LEU A 41 -8.95 8.06 2.36
C LEU A 41 -9.26 8.85 3.63
N LEU A 42 -8.24 9.15 4.44
CA LEU A 42 -8.39 9.95 5.66
C LEU A 42 -8.86 11.38 5.35
N ASN A 43 -8.32 11.99 4.29
CA ASN A 43 -8.76 13.31 3.81
C ASN A 43 -10.20 13.28 3.27
N ALA A 44 -10.65 12.14 2.75
CA ALA A 44 -12.04 11.89 2.38
C ALA A 44 -12.95 11.57 3.58
N ASN A 45 -12.43 11.68 4.81
CA ASN A 45 -13.17 11.56 6.06
C ASN A 45 -13.82 10.18 6.28
N VAL A 46 -13.17 9.11 5.81
CA VAL A 46 -13.60 7.74 6.10
C VAL A 46 -13.52 7.45 7.61
N PRO A 47 -14.41 6.60 8.17
CA PRO A 47 -14.43 6.36 9.61
C PRO A 47 -13.22 5.56 10.11
N ALA A 48 -12.65 4.70 9.26
CA ALA A 48 -11.48 3.89 9.57
C ALA A 48 -10.85 3.31 8.29
N VAL A 49 -9.59 2.89 8.39
CA VAL A 49 -8.87 2.11 7.37
C VAL A 49 -8.41 0.80 7.99
N HIS A 50 -8.71 -0.33 7.35
CA HIS A 50 -8.31 -1.66 7.79
C HIS A 50 -7.20 -2.21 6.89
N PHE A 51 -6.13 -2.74 7.50
CA PHE A 51 -4.94 -3.22 6.78
C PHE A 51 -4.81 -4.74 6.85
N TYR A 52 -4.64 -5.38 5.69
CA TYR A 52 -4.25 -6.79 5.58
C TYR A 52 -2.72 -6.92 5.59
N ILE A 53 -2.14 -7.15 6.77
CA ILE A 53 -0.67 -7.22 6.93
C ILE A 53 -0.05 -8.57 6.59
N MET A 54 -0.86 -9.60 6.28
CA MET A 54 -0.39 -10.93 5.84
C MET A 54 0.70 -11.52 6.76
N GLN A 55 0.57 -11.35 8.08
CA GLN A 55 1.54 -11.75 9.12
C GLN A 55 2.92 -11.04 9.06
N LYS A 56 3.10 -10.04 8.18
CA LYS A 56 4.33 -9.23 8.08
C LYS A 56 4.09 -7.82 8.62
N THR A 57 4.58 -7.54 9.83
CA THR A 57 4.36 -6.26 10.51
C THR A 57 5.27 -5.13 10.03
N GLY A 58 6.47 -5.43 9.54
CA GLY A 58 7.48 -4.42 9.17
C GLY A 58 6.98 -3.32 8.22
N PRO A 59 6.43 -3.66 7.04
CA PRO A 59 5.91 -2.64 6.12
C PRO A 59 4.79 -1.79 6.73
N MET A 60 3.93 -2.40 7.55
CA MET A 60 2.84 -1.67 8.22
C MET A 60 3.37 -0.69 9.26
N GLN A 61 4.40 -1.06 10.03
CA GLN A 61 5.03 -0.15 10.99
C GLN A 61 5.61 1.09 10.28
N GLU A 62 6.23 0.89 9.13
CA GLU A 62 6.77 2.00 8.32
C GLU A 62 5.65 2.89 7.74
N VAL A 63 4.54 2.29 7.26
CA VAL A 63 3.35 3.05 6.83
C VAL A 63 2.80 3.91 7.98
N MET A 64 2.61 3.34 9.17
CA MET A 64 2.13 4.10 10.34
C MET A 64 3.08 5.23 10.70
N LYS A 65 4.39 4.98 10.70
CA LYS A 65 5.40 6.00 10.99
C LYS A 65 5.30 7.18 10.02
N ARG A 66 5.14 6.92 8.72
CA ARG A 66 5.02 7.98 7.69
C ARG A 66 3.68 8.71 7.71
N LEU A 67 2.62 8.10 8.25
CA LEU A 67 1.30 8.72 8.34
C LEU A 67 1.20 9.72 9.50
N TYR A 68 1.83 9.41 10.64
CA TYR A 68 1.72 10.19 11.89
C TYR A 68 3.00 10.96 12.25
N GLN A 69 3.85 11.22 11.26
CA GLN A 69 4.94 12.21 11.33
C GLN A 69 4.44 13.61 11.02
#